data_AF-A0AAU2U6Q2-F1
#
_entry.id   AF-A0AAU2U6Q2-F1
#
_cell.length_a   1.000
_cell.length_b   1.000
_cell.length_c   1.000
_cell.angle_alpha   90.00
_cell.angle_beta   90.00
_cell.angle_gamma   90.00
#
_symmetry.space_group_name_H-M   'P 1'
#
loop_
_entity.id
_entity.type
_entity.pdbx_description
1 polymer ?
#
loop_
_entity_poly.entity_id
_entity_poly.type
_entity_poly.pdbx_seq_one_letter_code
_entity_poly.pdbx_strand_id
1 'polypeptide(L)'
;MHRVEVRQIYTTCRGGATSHYPETVVVRAYEPGARTVGVTDESGRDPRTHNIPASYFHATNKTAAGHSRITGYYLTGTLRPRPPAPS
;
A
#
# COMPACT_ATOMS: atom_id res chain seq x y z
N MET A 1 10.29 -12.17 -0.54
CA MET A 1 8.86 -11.81 -0.36
C MET A 1 8.83 -10.54 0.45
N HIS A 2 8.10 -9.50 0.03
CA HIS A 2 8.03 -8.24 0.77
C HIS A 2 7.12 -8.39 1.99
N ARG A 3 7.53 -7.84 3.15
CA ARG A 3 6.71 -7.90 4.37
C ARG A 3 5.77 -6.69 4.41
N VAL A 4 4.49 -6.97 4.27
CA VAL A 4 3.43 -5.97 4.45
C VAL A 4 3.17 -5.78 5.94
N GLU A 5 3.08 -4.53 6.37
CA GLU A 5 2.82 -4.14 7.77
C GLU A 5 1.83 -2.98 7.82
N VAL A 6 1.12 -2.88 8.94
CA VAL A 6 0.15 -1.81 9.19
C VAL A 6 0.86 -0.46 9.14
N ARG A 7 0.20 0.56 8.57
CA ARG A 7 0.64 1.94 8.35
C ARG A 7 1.64 2.16 7.22
N GLN A 8 2.02 1.11 6.50
CA GLN A 8 2.78 1.27 5.27
C GLN A 8 1.92 1.92 4.20
N ILE A 9 2.53 2.82 3.43
CA ILE A 9 1.92 3.57 2.35
C ILE A 9 2.41 2.98 1.04
N TYR A 10 1.49 2.71 0.14
CA TYR A 10 1.75 2.10 -1.14
C TYR A 10 1.11 2.88 -2.27
N THR A 11 1.81 2.93 -3.41
CA THR A 11 1.33 3.60 -4.62
C THR A 11 1.30 2.61 -5.78
N THR A 12 0.34 2.75 -6.70
CA THR A 12 0.24 1.90 -7.89
C THR A 12 1.50 1.97 -8.73
N CYS A 13 2.00 0.82 -9.21
CA CYS A 13 3.21 0.78 -10.04
C CYS A 13 3.06 1.51 -11.39
N ARG A 14 1.83 1.60 -11.91
CA ARG A 14 1.51 2.23 -13.19
C ARG A 14 1.48 3.76 -13.12
N GLY A 15 1.28 4.34 -11.94
CA GLY A 15 0.90 5.75 -11.76
C GLY A 15 -0.59 5.97 -12.08
N GLY A 16 -1.33 6.54 -11.14
CA GLY A 16 -2.78 6.73 -11.24
C GLY A 16 -3.63 5.61 -10.63
N ALA A 17 -4.89 5.94 -10.33
CA ALA A 17 -5.88 5.00 -9.82
C ALA A 17 -6.25 3.97 -10.89
N THR A 18 -6.58 2.76 -10.44
CA THR A 18 -7.14 1.70 -11.31
C THR A 18 -8.67 1.78 -11.29
N SER A 19 -9.33 1.08 -12.20
CA SER A 19 -10.81 0.99 -12.20
C SER A 19 -11.40 0.38 -10.92
N HIS A 20 -10.59 -0.31 -10.11
CA HIS A 20 -11.06 -1.03 -8.91
C HIS A 20 -10.47 -0.49 -7.60
N TYR A 21 -9.29 0.12 -7.66
CA TYR A 21 -8.50 0.49 -6.48
C TYR A 21 -7.86 1.86 -6.66
N PRO A 22 -7.74 2.65 -5.58
CA PRO A 22 -7.18 3.98 -5.62
C PRO A 22 -5.66 3.95 -5.89
N GLU A 23 -5.11 5.11 -6.24
CA GLU A 23 -3.69 5.26 -6.55
C GLU A 23 -2.80 5.03 -5.33
N THR A 24 -3.16 5.62 -4.20
CA THR A 24 -2.38 5.54 -2.96
C THR A 24 -3.22 4.93 -1.85
N VAL A 25 -2.64 3.94 -1.17
CA VAL A 25 -3.31 3.18 -0.10
C VAL A 25 -2.42 3.06 1.13
N VAL A 26 -3.07 3.05 2.29
CA VAL A 26 -2.43 2.82 3.59
C VAL A 26 -2.90 1.50 4.17
N VAL A 27 -1.98 0.64 4.57
CA VAL A 27 -2.31 -0.62 5.25
C VAL A 27 -2.93 -0.32 6.61
N ARG A 28 -4.14 -0.83 6.86
CA ARG A 28 -4.82 -0.76 8.16
C ARG A 28 -4.74 -2.06 8.92
N ALA A 29 -4.87 -3.17 8.21
CA ALA A 29 -4.91 -4.49 8.81
C ALA A 29 -4.26 -5.50 7.86
N TYR A 30 -3.36 -6.32 8.40
CA TYR A 30 -2.82 -7.46 7.69
C TYR A 30 -2.35 -8.50 8.70
N GLU A 31 -2.88 -9.70 8.58
CA GLU A 31 -2.39 -10.87 9.30
C GLU A 31 -1.30 -11.54 8.45
N PRO A 32 -0.11 -11.82 9.00
CA PRO A 32 0.95 -12.50 8.26
C PRO A 32 0.47 -13.84 7.69
N GLY A 33 0.49 -13.97 6.36
CA GLY A 33 0.01 -15.16 5.66
C GLY A 33 -1.43 -15.07 5.15
N ALA A 34 -2.16 -13.99 5.49
CA ALA A 34 -3.45 -13.72 4.89
C ALA A 34 -3.34 -13.49 3.37
N ARG A 35 -4.38 -13.89 2.64
CA ARG A 35 -4.44 -13.71 1.18
C ARG A 35 -4.62 -12.24 0.77
N THR A 36 -5.17 -11.43 1.66
CA THR A 36 -5.55 -10.05 1.40
C THR A 36 -5.05 -9.11 2.50
N VAL A 37 -4.79 -7.88 2.11
CA VAL A 37 -4.37 -6.76 2.95
C VAL A 37 -5.53 -5.78 3.00
N GLY A 38 -5.98 -5.43 4.20
CA GLY A 38 -6.96 -4.39 4.43
C GLY A 38 -6.30 -3.02 4.38
N VAL A 39 -6.71 -2.19 3.43
CA VAL A 39 -6.13 -0.87 3.19
C VAL A 39 -7.19 0.22 3.16
N THR A 40 -6.79 1.47 3.37
CA THR A 40 -7.64 2.65 3.20
C THR A 40 -7.07 3.54 2.11
N ASP A 41 -7.94 4.17 1.33
CA ASP A 41 -7.58 5.22 0.38
C ASP A 41 -7.04 6.46 1.11
N GLU A 42 -5.85 6.95 0.72
CA GLU A 42 -5.31 8.23 1.20
C GLU A 42 -5.46 9.38 0.19
N SER A 43 -5.89 9.10 -1.03
CA SER A 43 -6.09 10.08 -2.10
C SER A 43 -7.47 10.79 -2.04
N GLY A 44 -8.39 10.35 -1.19
CA GLY A 44 -9.80 10.80 -1.20
C GLY A 44 -10.26 11.59 0.04
N ARG A 45 -11.34 12.37 -0.15
CA ARG A 45 -12.08 13.09 0.91
C ARG A 45 -12.83 12.16 1.87
N ASP A 46 -13.04 10.91 1.47
CA ASP A 46 -13.75 9.86 2.22
C ASP A 46 -12.87 8.59 2.33
N PRO A 47 -12.44 8.21 3.54
CA PRO A 47 -11.61 7.03 3.74
C PRO A 47 -12.41 5.75 3.48
N ARG A 48 -12.31 5.20 2.27
CA ARG A 48 -12.88 3.88 1.93
C ARG A 48 -11.88 2.77 2.23
N THR A 49 -12.39 1.68 2.79
CA THR A 49 -11.58 0.48 3.07
C THR A 49 -11.70 -0.51 1.92
N HIS A 50 -10.57 -1.07 1.51
CA HIS A 50 -10.46 -2.05 0.43
C HIS A 50 -9.67 -3.27 0.90
N ASN A 51 -9.99 -4.45 0.36
CA ASN A 51 -9.19 -5.66 0.55
C ASN A 51 -8.46 -5.97 -0.76
N ILE A 52 -7.14 -5.83 -0.76
CA ILE A 52 -6.29 -6.03 -1.94
C ILE A 52 -5.45 -7.30 -1.75
N PRO A 53 -5.26 -8.16 -2.77
CA PRO A 53 -4.43 -9.34 -2.65
C PRO A 53 -3.00 -9.01 -2.16
N ALA A 54 -2.50 -9.76 -1.17
CA ALA A 54 -1.16 -9.53 -0.62
C ALA A 54 -0.04 -9.65 -1.68
N SER A 55 -0.27 -10.46 -2.72
CA SER A 55 0.64 -10.61 -3.86
C SER A 55 0.85 -9.34 -4.69
N TYR A 56 -0.03 -8.35 -4.57
CA TYR A 56 0.07 -7.08 -5.30
C TYR A 56 1.03 -6.10 -4.63
N PHE A 57 1.45 -6.35 -3.39
CA PHE A 57 2.31 -5.45 -2.63
C PHE A 57 3.78 -5.78 -2.82
N HIS A 58 4.57 -4.78 -3.14
CA HIS A 58 5.99 -4.90 -3.47
C HIS A 58 6.83 -3.90 -2.70
N ALA A 59 8.09 -4.26 -2.43
CA ALA A 59 9.03 -3.35 -1.75
C ALA A 59 9.40 -2.15 -2.63
N THR A 60 9.48 -2.35 -3.95
CA THR A 60 9.90 -1.33 -4.92
C THR A 60 9.09 -1.44 -6.20
N ASN A 61 9.14 -0.39 -7.02
CA ASN A 61 8.51 -0.37 -8.34
C ASN A 61 9.29 -1.18 -9.40
N LYS A 62 10.33 -1.94 -9.02
CA LYS A 62 11.15 -2.74 -9.95
C LYS A 62 10.92 -4.25 -9.76
N THR A 63 11.06 -5.00 -10.85
CA THR A 63 11.16 -6.46 -10.84
C THR A 63 12.57 -6.88 -10.43
N ALA A 64 12.77 -8.16 -10.13
CA ALA A 64 14.10 -8.70 -9.79
C ALA A 64 15.12 -8.51 -10.94
N ALA A 65 14.65 -8.46 -12.18
CA ALA A 65 15.47 -8.17 -13.36
C ALA A 65 15.70 -6.65 -13.60
N GLY A 66 15.21 -5.76 -12.72
CA GLY A 66 15.46 -4.32 -12.78
C GLY A 66 14.48 -3.50 -13.63
N HIS A 67 13.51 -4.15 -14.30
CA HIS A 67 12.46 -3.49 -15.08
C HIS A 67 11.40 -2.87 -14.18
N SER A 68 10.76 -1.79 -14.64
CA SER A 68 9.60 -1.22 -13.93
C SER A 68 8.43 -2.21 -13.91
N ARG A 69 7.78 -2.31 -12.75
CA ARG A 69 6.54 -3.06 -12.57
C ARG A 69 5.40 -2.31 -13.23
N ILE A 70 4.53 -3.06 -13.91
CA ILE A 70 3.35 -2.50 -14.60
C ILE A 70 2.09 -2.68 -13.72
N THR A 71 2.11 -3.66 -12.81
CA THR A 71 0.97 -4.03 -11.96
C THR A 71 1.34 -4.02 -10.49
N GLY A 72 0.31 -3.96 -9.65
CA GLY A 72 0.43 -3.95 -8.20
C GLY A 72 0.80 -2.58 -7.65
N TYR A 73 1.38 -2.63 -6.46
CA TYR A 73 1.68 -1.51 -5.61
C TYR A 73 3.11 -1.61 -5.09
N TYR A 74 3.79 -0.47 -4.95
CA TYR A 74 5.12 -0.42 -4.34
C TYR A 74 5.13 0.47 -3.11
N LEU A 75 5.94 0.08 -2.13
CA LEU A 75 6.10 0.81 -0.89
C LEU A 75 6.71 2.20 -1.18
N THR A 76 6.02 3.24 -0.75
CA THR A 76 6.47 4.64 -0.88
C THR A 76 6.77 5.28 0.47
N GLY A 77 6.23 4.73 1.55
CA GLY A 77 6.49 5.24 2.89
C GLY A 77 5.80 4.48 4.00
N THR A 78 5.81 5.09 5.18
CA THR A 78 5.11 4.57 6.35
C THR A 78 4.62 5.76 7.16
N LEU A 79 3.36 5.74 7.59
CA LEU A 79 2.83 6.78 8.46
C LEU A 79 3.57 6.73 9.79
N ARG A 80 4.42 7.73 10.05
CA ARG A 80 5.10 7.86 11.33
C ARG A 80 4.07 8.08 12.44
N PRO A 81 4.29 7.55 13.67
CA PRO A 81 3.47 7.95 14.80
C PRO A 81 3.62 9.45 14.97
N ARG A 82 2.48 10.15 15.04
CA ARG A 82 2.47 11.53 15.51
C ARG A 82 3.21 11.52 16.85
N PRO A 83 4.28 12.33 17.03
CA PRO A 83 4.90 12.45 18.33
C PRO A 83 3.82 12.87 19.34
N PRO A 84 3.88 12.39 20.60
CA PRO A 84 2.96 12.85 21.62
C PRO A 84 2.98 14.39 21.65
N ALA A 85 1.81 15.01 21.76
CA ALA A 85 1.73 16.46 21.87
C ALA A 85 2.58 16.89 23.09
N PRO A 86 3.38 17.97 22.98
CA PRO A 86 4.04 18.51 24.16
C PRO A 86 2.95 18.86 25.18
N SER A 87 3.13 18.37 26.40
CA SER A 87 2.28 18.68 27.56
C SER A 87 2.50 20.11 28.02
#